data_AF-A0AAE3YCZ3-F1
#
_entry.id   AF-A0AAE3YCZ3-F1
#
_cell.length_a   1.000
_cell.length_b   1.000
_cell.length_c   1.000
_cell.angle_alpha   90.00
_cell.angle_beta   90.00
_cell.angle_gamma   90.00
#
_symmetry.space_group_name_H-M   'P 1'
#
loop_
_entity.id
_entity.type
_entity.pdbx_description
1 polymer ?
#
loop_
_entity_poly.entity_id
_entity_poly.type
_entity_poly.pdbx_seq_one_letter_code
_entity_poly.pdbx_strand_id
1 'polypeptide(L)'
;MIILLKLLIGLTITLIVIWLTILDISESKRKLINLFSYVLIFGGLIGIGFIPDNDYEDGTYCAEIHYYNPETETESKYFLPVFVKGGKLVKLQWSSDGWLDESHFKAPNISDGTATFTSDRGYEYEVELLNSKSKCN
;
A
#
# COMPACT_ATOMS: atom_id res chain seq x y z
N MET A 1 11.65 9.35 -0.21
CA MET A 1 12.11 9.06 -1.59
C MET A 1 10.95 8.81 -2.56
N ILE A 2 9.86 8.16 -2.13
CA ILE A 2 8.68 7.83 -2.96
C ILE A 2 7.91 9.09 -3.43
N ILE A 3 7.80 10.14 -2.61
CA ILE A 3 7.10 11.40 -2.97
C ILE A 3 7.76 12.10 -4.16
N LEU A 4 9.10 12.20 -4.15
CA LEU A 4 9.85 12.84 -5.24
C LEU A 4 9.71 12.09 -6.56
N LEU A 5 9.65 10.74 -6.50
CA LEU A 5 9.42 9.88 -7.65
C LEU A 5 8.00 10.04 -8.23
N LYS A 6 6.98 10.12 -7.37
CA LYS A 6 5.58 10.38 -7.77
C LYS A 6 5.44 11.75 -8.46
N LEU A 7 6.07 12.78 -7.92
CA LEU A 7 6.10 14.12 -8.51
C LEU A 7 6.79 14.15 -9.88
N LEU A 8 7.91 13.44 -10.02
CA LEU A 8 8.62 13.32 -11.29
C LEU A 8 7.77 12.63 -12.37
N ILE A 9 7.10 11.53 -12.01
CA ILE A 9 6.24 10.78 -12.94
C ILE A 9 5.03 11.63 -13.37
N GLY A 10 4.41 12.36 -12.44
CA GLY A 10 3.32 13.29 -12.80
C GLY A 10 3.78 14.40 -13.74
N LEU A 11 4.98 14.96 -13.51
CA LEU A 11 5.53 16.03 -14.34
C LEU A 11 5.92 15.54 -15.74
N THR A 12 6.43 14.32 -15.89
CA THR A 12 6.76 13.77 -17.22
C THR A 12 5.51 13.45 -18.04
N ILE A 13 4.46 12.89 -17.43
CA ILE A 13 3.19 12.59 -18.11
C ILE A 13 2.54 13.87 -18.62
N THR A 14 2.48 14.91 -17.79
CA THR A 14 1.89 16.20 -18.18
C THR A 14 2.64 16.85 -19.34
N LEU A 15 3.98 16.82 -19.33
CA LEU A 15 4.80 17.33 -20.43
C LEU A 15 4.60 16.54 -21.75
N ILE A 16 4.44 15.21 -21.68
CA ILE A 16 4.15 14.37 -22.85
C ILE A 16 2.80 14.72 -23.47
N VAL A 17 1.76 14.90 -22.65
CA VAL A 17 0.42 15.31 -23.13
C VAL A 17 0.46 16.68 -23.79
N ILE A 18 1.18 17.64 -23.20
CA ILE A 18 1.39 18.97 -23.80
C ILE A 18 2.13 18.84 -25.15
N TRP A 19 3.17 18.02 -25.23
CA TRP A 19 3.91 17.81 -26.48
C TRP A 19 3.04 17.19 -27.58
N LEU A 20 2.22 16.19 -27.24
CA LEU A 20 1.31 15.54 -28.18
C LEU A 20 0.20 16.47 -28.69
N THR A 21 -0.28 17.41 -27.86
CA THR A 21 -1.27 18.42 -28.30
C THR A 21 -0.68 19.48 -29.22
N ILE A 22 0.61 19.77 -29.10
CA ILE A 22 1.33 20.71 -29.98
C ILE A 22 1.65 20.08 -31.35
N LEU A 23 1.87 18.77 -31.42
CA LEU A 23 2.26 18.05 -32.64
C LEU A 23 1.12 17.84 -33.67
N ASP A 24 -0.14 17.83 -33.26
CA ASP A 24 -1.27 17.58 -34.19
C ASP A 24 -1.84 18.89 -34.78
N ILE A 25 -1.20 19.38 -35.85
CA ILE A 25 -1.52 20.62 -36.57
C ILE A 25 -2.59 20.32 -37.66
N SER A 26 -3.75 19.77 -37.29
CA SER A 26 -4.91 19.74 -38.20
C SER A 26 -6.18 20.22 -37.50
N GLU A 27 -6.76 21.29 -38.04
CA GLU A 27 -7.83 22.09 -37.43
C GLU A 27 -9.09 21.31 -37.05
N SER A 28 -9.37 20.22 -37.76
CA SER A 28 -10.50 19.32 -37.48
C SER A 28 -10.27 18.39 -36.28
N LYS A 29 -9.04 17.94 -36.03
CA LYS A 29 -8.70 17.00 -34.94
C LYS A 29 -8.52 17.69 -33.58
N ARG A 30 -8.23 19.00 -33.57
CA ARG A 30 -8.00 19.80 -32.35
C ARG A 30 -9.18 19.77 -31.37
N LYS A 31 -10.43 19.79 -31.86
CA LYS A 31 -11.62 19.85 -30.98
C LYS A 31 -11.87 18.54 -30.22
N LEU A 32 -11.68 17.40 -30.89
CA LEU A 32 -11.85 16.08 -30.29
C LEU A 32 -10.67 15.72 -29.38
N ILE A 33 -9.43 16.05 -29.78
CA ILE A 33 -8.23 15.79 -28.97
C ILE A 33 -8.20 16.67 -27.72
N ASN A 34 -8.61 17.95 -27.81
CA ASN A 34 -8.67 18.82 -26.63
C ASN A 34 -9.71 18.35 -25.61
N LEU A 35 -10.83 17.79 -26.04
CA LEU A 35 -11.84 17.25 -25.13
C LEU A 35 -11.34 15.98 -24.41
N PHE A 36 -10.73 15.04 -25.14
CA PHE A 36 -10.12 13.85 -24.54
C PHE A 36 -8.91 14.18 -23.66
N SER A 37 -8.08 15.15 -24.05
CA SER A 37 -6.95 15.62 -23.24
C SER A 37 -7.43 16.30 -21.96
N TYR A 38 -8.49 17.12 -22.01
CA TYR A 38 -9.08 17.70 -20.80
C TYR A 38 -9.67 16.64 -19.86
N VAL A 39 -10.31 15.59 -20.40
CA VAL A 39 -10.84 14.47 -19.60
C VAL A 39 -9.72 13.66 -18.97
N LEU A 40 -8.60 13.42 -19.66
CA LEU A 40 -7.43 12.73 -19.11
C LEU A 40 -6.66 13.58 -18.10
N ILE A 41 -6.61 14.91 -18.28
CA ILE A 41 -5.97 15.84 -17.34
C ILE A 41 -6.84 16.05 -16.08
N PHE A 42 -8.16 16.24 -16.22
CA PHE A 42 -9.07 16.37 -15.07
C PHE A 42 -9.33 15.03 -14.38
N GLY A 43 -9.58 13.96 -15.13
CA GLY A 43 -9.70 12.60 -14.58
C GLY A 43 -8.38 12.10 -13.99
N GLY A 44 -7.25 12.49 -14.60
CA GLY A 44 -5.90 12.25 -14.08
C GLY A 44 -5.68 12.97 -12.75
N LEU A 45 -5.80 14.30 -12.70
CA LEU A 45 -5.63 15.10 -11.47
C LEU A 45 -6.53 14.65 -10.32
N ILE A 46 -7.77 14.29 -10.63
CA ILE A 46 -8.72 13.76 -9.65
C ILE A 46 -8.26 12.34 -9.21
N GLY A 47 -7.76 11.49 -10.12
CA GLY A 47 -7.27 10.14 -9.82
C GLY A 47 -5.95 10.07 -9.04
N ILE A 48 -5.02 11.01 -9.21
CA ILE A 48 -3.75 11.05 -8.43
C ILE A 48 -3.98 11.51 -6.99
N GLY A 49 -5.06 12.26 -6.72
CA GLY A 49 -5.48 12.66 -5.37
C GLY A 49 -6.29 11.60 -4.61
N PHE A 50 -6.65 10.49 -5.26
CA PHE A 50 -7.40 9.38 -4.68
C PHE A 50 -6.54 8.14 -4.39
N ILE A 51 -5.21 8.24 -4.46
CA ILE A 51 -4.38 7.23 -3.78
C ILE A 51 -4.47 7.59 -2.30
N PRO A 52 -5.22 6.85 -1.47
CA PRO A 52 -5.19 7.13 -0.05
C PRO A 52 -3.74 6.96 0.39
N ASP A 53 -3.16 8.03 0.93
CA ASP A 53 -2.02 7.89 1.82
C ASP A 53 -2.58 7.19 3.06
N ASN A 54 -2.68 5.87 3.00
CA ASN A 54 -2.86 5.09 4.20
C ASN A 54 -1.54 5.28 4.95
N ASP A 55 -1.53 6.19 5.91
CA ASP A 55 -0.60 6.17 7.02
C ASP A 55 -1.47 5.73 8.19
N TYR A 56 -1.43 4.44 8.52
CA TYR A 56 -2.17 3.92 9.67
C TYR A 56 -1.66 4.61 10.94
N GLU A 57 -2.59 5.23 11.68
CA GLU A 57 -2.30 5.82 12.98
C GLU A 57 -1.86 4.76 14.00
N ASP A 58 -1.27 5.22 15.11
CA ASP A 58 -0.91 4.34 16.22
C ASP A 58 -2.16 3.68 16.80
N GLY A 59 -2.19 2.34 16.85
CA GLY A 59 -3.36 1.63 17.33
C GLY A 59 -3.37 0.13 17.09
N THR A 60 -4.51 -0.48 17.39
CA THR A 60 -4.76 -1.91 17.19
C THR A 60 -5.69 -2.11 16.00
N TYR A 61 -5.25 -2.94 15.06
CA TYR A 61 -5.96 -3.27 13.82
C TYR A 61 -6.17 -4.77 13.73
N CYS A 62 -7.22 -5.19 13.02
CA CYS A 62 -7.37 -6.58 12.65
C CYS A 62 -6.58 -6.83 11.37
N ALA A 63 -5.78 -7.88 11.32
CA ALA A 63 -4.99 -8.21 10.14
C ALA A 63 -5.19 -9.68 9.72
N GLU A 64 -5.11 -9.93 8.42
CA GLU A 64 -4.89 -11.27 7.90
C GLU A 64 -3.39 -11.57 7.96
N ILE A 65 -3.04 -12.70 8.55
CA ILE A 65 -1.67 -13.17 8.71
C ILE A 65 -1.52 -14.44 7.90
N HIS A 66 -0.63 -14.41 6.91
CA HIS A 66 -0.16 -15.59 6.23
C HIS A 66 1.18 -16.02 6.83
N TYR A 67 1.19 -17.19 7.42
CA TYR A 67 2.34 -17.81 8.06
C TYR A 67 2.89 -18.91 7.15
N TYR A 68 4.20 -18.95 7.00
CA TYR A 68 4.90 -20.02 6.29
C TYR A 68 6.08 -20.54 7.10
N ASN A 69 6.18 -21.88 7.20
CA ASN A 69 7.33 -22.57 7.78
C ASN A 69 8.19 -23.19 6.66
N PRO A 70 9.36 -22.62 6.34
CA PRO A 70 10.24 -23.16 5.31
C PRO A 70 10.78 -24.56 5.62
N GLU A 71 10.89 -24.94 6.90
CA GLU A 71 11.44 -26.25 7.28
C GLU A 71 10.49 -27.41 6.99
N THR A 72 9.18 -27.18 7.11
CA THR A 72 8.15 -28.19 6.90
C THR A 72 7.34 -27.97 5.63
N GLU A 73 7.60 -26.88 4.91
CA GLU A 73 6.84 -26.42 3.73
C GLU A 73 5.33 -26.27 4.00
N THR A 74 4.96 -25.91 5.23
CA THR A 74 3.56 -25.74 5.62
C THR A 74 3.20 -24.27 5.74
N GLU A 75 2.01 -23.91 5.27
CA GLU A 75 1.44 -22.58 5.41
C GLU A 75 0.15 -22.59 6.22
N SER A 76 -0.21 -21.44 6.79
CA SER A 76 -1.49 -21.24 7.45
C SER A 76 -1.92 -19.79 7.41
N LYS A 77 -3.23 -19.56 7.48
CA LYS A 77 -3.85 -18.23 7.47
C LYS A 77 -4.68 -18.00 8.72
N TYR A 78 -4.49 -16.87 9.37
CA TYR A 78 -5.19 -16.51 10.60
C TYR A 78 -5.55 -15.03 10.62
N PHE A 79 -6.58 -14.66 11.39
CA PHE A 79 -6.93 -13.27 11.65
C PHE A 79 -6.51 -12.91 13.06
N LEU A 80 -5.59 -11.95 13.22
CA LEU A 80 -5.05 -11.56 14.52
C LEU A 80 -5.09 -10.04 14.73
N PRO A 81 -5.32 -9.56 15.96
CA PRO A 81 -5.04 -8.18 16.33
C PRO A 81 -3.54 -7.89 16.24
N VAL A 82 -3.21 -6.79 15.55
CA VAL A 82 -1.84 -6.29 15.38
C VAL A 82 -1.74 -4.86 15.89
N PHE A 83 -0.57 -4.51 16.42
CA PHE A 83 -0.28 -3.18 16.94
C PHE A 83 0.63 -2.44 15.97
N VAL A 84 0.18 -1.26 15.56
CA VAL A 84 0.92 -0.34 14.71
C VAL A 84 1.40 0.84 15.56
N LYS A 85 2.66 1.22 15.40
CA LYS A 85 3.27 2.39 16.04
C LYS A 85 4.25 3.09 15.10
N GLY A 86 4.02 4.37 14.83
CA GLY A 86 4.85 5.17 13.93
C GLY A 86 5.00 4.55 12.55
N GLY A 87 3.90 4.01 11.99
CA GLY A 87 3.89 3.32 10.69
C GLY A 87 4.58 1.95 10.67
N LYS A 88 4.90 1.38 11.84
CA LYS A 88 5.55 0.06 11.95
C LYS A 88 4.67 -0.95 12.66
N LEU A 89 4.78 -2.20 12.22
CA LEU A 89 4.22 -3.35 12.91
C LEU A 89 5.12 -3.70 14.10
N VAL A 90 4.60 -3.58 15.32
CA VAL A 90 5.40 -3.81 16.55
C VAL A 90 4.98 -5.05 17.33
N LYS A 91 3.76 -5.55 17.13
CA LYS A 91 3.26 -6.74 17.84
C LYS A 91 2.09 -7.42 17.13
N LEU A 92 2.09 -8.75 17.11
CA LEU A 92 0.96 -9.63 16.81
C LEU A 92 0.48 -10.27 18.11
N GLN A 93 -0.83 -10.39 18.30
CA GLN A 93 -1.42 -10.94 19.53
C GLN A 93 -2.37 -12.11 19.20
N TRP A 94 -2.11 -13.28 19.76
CA TRP A 94 -2.98 -14.46 19.69
C TRP A 94 -3.99 -14.47 20.85
N SER A 95 -5.14 -15.10 20.65
CA SER A 95 -6.24 -15.18 21.63
C SER A 95 -5.91 -15.98 22.88
N SER A 96 -4.93 -16.88 22.83
CA SER A 96 -4.51 -17.75 23.92
C SER A 96 -3.29 -17.21 24.69
N ASP A 97 -3.25 -15.89 24.92
CA ASP A 97 -2.16 -15.16 25.60
C ASP A 97 -0.78 -15.23 24.93
N GLY A 98 -0.69 -15.75 23.71
CA GLY A 98 0.54 -15.71 22.91
C GLY A 98 0.74 -14.35 22.25
N TRP A 99 1.99 -13.90 22.14
CA TRP A 99 2.35 -12.72 21.35
C TRP A 99 3.68 -12.92 20.63
N LEU A 100 3.88 -12.10 19.60
CA LEU A 100 5.11 -11.99 18.84
C LEU A 100 5.35 -10.49 18.68
N ASP A 101 6.46 -9.99 19.21
CA ASP A 101 6.79 -8.57 19.21
C ASP A 101 8.22 -8.34 18.72
N GLU A 102 8.71 -7.11 18.83
CA GLU A 102 10.04 -6.69 18.36
C GLU A 102 11.22 -7.44 19.01
N SER A 103 10.99 -8.23 20.07
CA SER A 103 12.02 -9.14 20.60
C SER A 103 12.28 -10.34 19.68
N HIS A 104 11.31 -10.67 18.82
CA HIS A 104 11.35 -11.83 17.91
C HIS A 104 11.41 -11.46 16.43
N PHE A 105 11.20 -10.19 16.07
CA PHE A 105 11.36 -9.74 14.68
C PHE A 105 11.76 -8.27 14.61
N LYS A 106 12.32 -7.87 13.47
CA LYS A 106 12.60 -6.45 13.18
C LYS A 106 11.33 -5.80 12.67
N ALA A 107 10.81 -4.80 13.39
CA ALA A 107 9.58 -4.08 13.04
C ALA A 107 9.59 -3.57 11.58
N PRO A 108 8.76 -4.15 10.68
CA PRO A 108 8.66 -3.71 9.30
C PRO A 108 7.78 -2.45 9.20
N ASN A 109 7.95 -1.70 8.12
CA ASN A 109 7.00 -0.67 7.73
C ASN A 109 5.69 -1.35 7.31
N ILE A 110 4.55 -0.85 7.79
CA ILE A 110 3.20 -1.32 7.44
C ILE A 110 2.28 -0.15 7.08
N SER A 111 2.86 1.01 6.77
CA SER A 111 2.08 2.23 6.50
C SER A 111 1.14 2.03 5.32
N ASP A 112 1.57 1.34 4.26
CA ASP A 112 0.70 1.00 3.11
C ASP A 112 -0.34 -0.10 3.37
N GLY A 113 -0.38 -0.65 4.59
CA GLY A 113 -1.32 -1.69 5.02
C GLY A 113 -0.82 -3.11 4.82
N THR A 114 0.36 -3.31 4.24
CA THR A 114 0.97 -4.63 4.13
C THR A 114 2.39 -4.65 4.68
N ALA A 115 2.80 -5.79 5.24
CA ALA A 115 4.16 -5.96 5.70
C ALA A 115 4.58 -7.42 5.60
N THR A 116 5.85 -7.65 5.30
CA THR A 116 6.46 -8.97 5.39
C THR A 116 7.64 -8.93 6.34
N PHE A 117 7.81 -9.99 7.13
CA PHE A 117 8.96 -10.14 8.00
C PHE A 117 9.25 -11.62 8.28
N THR A 118 10.49 -11.88 8.69
CA THR A 118 10.93 -13.19 9.17
C THR A 118 11.18 -13.09 10.67
N SER A 119 10.68 -14.06 11.44
CA SER A 119 11.01 -14.15 12.87
C SER A 119 12.44 -14.63 13.10
N ASP A 120 12.93 -14.45 14.33
CA ASP A 120 14.17 -15.00 14.85
C ASP A 120 14.28 -16.54 14.74
N ARG A 121 13.15 -17.23 14.59
CA ARG A 121 13.04 -18.67 14.35
C ARG A 121 13.02 -19.07 12.87
N GLY A 122 13.11 -18.11 11.96
CA GLY A 122 13.13 -18.38 10.52
C GLY A 122 11.75 -18.60 9.89
N TYR A 123 10.66 -18.30 10.60
CA TYR A 123 9.31 -18.35 10.01
C TYR A 123 8.99 -17.07 9.27
N GLU A 124 8.27 -17.20 8.16
CA GLU A 124 7.88 -16.08 7.32
C GLU A 124 6.44 -15.66 7.61
N TYR A 125 6.24 -14.36 7.71
CA TYR A 125 4.94 -13.75 7.96
C TYR A 125 4.67 -12.68 6.91
N GLU A 126 3.50 -12.75 6.31
CA GLU A 126 2.89 -11.69 5.51
C GLU A 126 1.63 -11.20 6.24
N VAL A 127 1.55 -9.89 6.42
CA VAL A 127 0.54 -9.21 7.24
C VAL A 127 -0.19 -8.22 6.37
N GLU A 128 -1.52 -8.32 6.33
CA GLU A 128 -2.40 -7.39 5.63
C GLU A 128 -3.41 -6.79 6.60
N LEU A 129 -3.37 -5.47 6.79
CA LEU A 129 -4.30 -4.74 7.65
C LEU A 129 -5.69 -4.71 6.99
N LEU A 130 -6.70 -5.13 7.75
CA LEU A 130 -8.08 -5.14 7.28
C LEU A 130 -8.79 -3.82 7.60
N ASN A 131 -9.55 -3.32 6.63
CA ASN A 131 -10.42 -2.15 6.81
C ASN A 131 -11.62 -2.40 7.74
N SER A 132 -11.84 -3.66 8.17
CA SER A 132 -12.90 -4.03 9.12
C SER A 132 -12.33 -4.70 10.36
N LYS A 133 -12.65 -4.15 11.54
CA LYS A 133 -12.31 -4.74 12.84
C LYS A 133 -13.08 -6.03 13.16
N SER A 134 -14.11 -6.38 12.40
CA SER A 134 -15.05 -7.45 12.75
C SER A 134 -14.55 -8.88 12.55
N LYS A 135 -13.39 -9.09 11.89
CA LYS A 135 -12.87 -10.45 11.63
C LYS A 135 -12.03 -11.03 12.77
N CYS A 136 -11.52 -10.18 13.66
CA CYS A 136 -10.70 -10.60 14.80
C CYS A 136 -11.53 -10.76 16.09
N ASN A 137 -12.85 -11.02 15.94
CA ASN A 137 -13.83 -11.12 17.02
C ASN A 137 -14.08 -12.59 17.39
#